data_AF-A0A5J6WEI9-F1
#
_entry.id   AF-A0A5J6WEI9-F1
#
_cell.length_a   1.000
_cell.length_b   1.000
_cell.length_c   1.000
_cell.angle_alpha   90.00
_cell.angle_beta   90.00
_cell.angle_gamma   90.00
#
_symmetry.space_group_name_H-M   'P 1'
#
loop_
_entity.id
_entity.type
_entity.pdbx_description
1 polymer ?
#
loop_
_entity_poly.entity_id
_entity_poly.type
_entity_poly.pdbx_seq_one_letter_code
_entity_poly.pdbx_strand_id
1 'polypeptide(L)'
;ESGGLAQTAAVKLSEMGERTKQLGTAIQDPERQRRIILVIVCVALLLDNMLYMVIVPIVPDYLARLESESEQAHVSSNSSINSTQNENFDLQIGVLFASKAILQLMVNPLTGTFIDRVGYDIPLLIGLSIMFVSTCIFAFAENYATLFVARSLQGLGSAFADTSGIAMIADKYTEEPERSRALGIALAFISFGSLAAPPFGGVLYEFAGKRVPFIVLACICLADGILCLTVLKPFSSRT
;
A
#
# COMPACT_ATOMS: atom_id res chain seq x y z
N GLU A 1 -29.53 23.06 -38.02
CA GLU A 1 -28.23 23.06 -37.33
C GLU A 1 -27.98 21.87 -36.38
N SER A 2 -28.92 20.92 -36.20
CA SER A 2 -28.78 19.81 -35.23
C SER A 2 -27.91 18.62 -35.67
N GLY A 3 -27.59 18.48 -36.97
CA GLY A 3 -26.83 17.32 -37.49
C GLY A 3 -25.32 17.37 -37.22
N GLY A 4 -24.73 18.56 -37.09
CA GLY A 4 -23.29 18.72 -36.91
C GLY A 4 -22.78 18.26 -35.54
N LEU A 5 -23.56 18.49 -34.47
CA LEU A 5 -23.15 18.16 -33.11
C LEU A 5 -23.06 16.65 -32.87
N ALA A 6 -24.01 15.89 -33.43
CA ALA A 6 -24.05 14.43 -33.33
C ALA A 6 -22.88 13.77 -34.10
N GLN A 7 -22.52 14.33 -35.25
CA GLN A 7 -21.42 13.84 -36.07
C GLN A 7 -20.06 14.13 -35.41
N THR A 8 -19.89 15.30 -34.79
CA THR A 8 -18.68 15.62 -33.99
C THR A 8 -18.56 14.73 -32.74
N ALA A 9 -19.65 14.44 -32.06
CA ALA A 9 -19.65 13.55 -30.90
C ALA A 9 -19.30 12.10 -31.29
N ALA A 10 -19.84 11.60 -32.40
CA ALA A 10 -19.54 10.27 -32.91
C ALA A 10 -18.06 10.12 -33.31
N VAL A 11 -17.47 11.14 -33.94
CA VAL A 11 -16.03 11.14 -34.28
C VAL A 11 -15.16 11.15 -33.02
N LYS A 12 -15.49 11.97 -32.01
CA LYS A 12 -14.75 11.98 -30.73
C LYS A 12 -14.84 10.65 -29.98
N LEU A 13 -16.00 10.00 -29.98
CA LEU A 13 -16.19 8.68 -29.37
C LEU A 13 -15.40 7.59 -30.12
N SER A 14 -15.34 7.68 -31.45
CA SER A 14 -14.53 6.78 -32.28
C SER A 14 -13.03 6.99 -32.03
N GLU A 15 -12.55 8.23 -31.96
CA GLU A 15 -11.15 8.54 -31.61
C GLU A 15 -10.79 8.06 -30.20
N MET A 16 -11.70 8.24 -29.22
CA MET A 16 -11.50 7.69 -27.88
C MET A 16 -11.42 6.16 -27.93
N GLY A 17 -12.32 5.49 -28.66
CA GLY A 17 -12.32 4.04 -28.80
C GLY A 17 -11.06 3.49 -29.46
N GLU A 18 -10.54 4.17 -30.50
CA GLU A 18 -9.26 3.82 -31.13
C GLU A 18 -8.08 4.05 -30.19
N ARG A 19 -8.07 5.15 -29.43
CA ARG A 19 -7.04 5.38 -28.39
C ARG A 19 -7.09 4.31 -27.30
N THR A 20 -8.26 3.87 -26.86
CA THR A 20 -8.41 2.78 -25.89
C THR A 20 -7.92 1.45 -26.46
N LYS A 21 -8.22 1.15 -27.73
CA LYS A 21 -7.69 -0.03 -28.44
C LYS A 21 -6.18 0.02 -28.62
N GLN A 22 -5.62 1.16 -29.03
CA GLN A 22 -4.19 1.38 -29.15
C GLN A 22 -3.47 1.27 -27.80
N LEU A 23 -4.10 1.74 -26.71
CA LEU A 23 -3.59 1.54 -25.36
C LEU A 23 -3.56 0.05 -25.01
N GLY A 24 -4.63 -0.68 -25.32
CA GLY A 24 -4.74 -2.12 -25.08
C GLY A 24 -3.72 -2.95 -25.86
N THR A 25 -3.43 -2.58 -27.12
CA THR A 25 -2.39 -3.24 -27.93
C THR A 25 -0.98 -2.82 -27.51
N ALA A 26 -0.77 -1.57 -27.08
CA ALA A 26 0.53 -1.09 -26.60
C ALA A 26 0.93 -1.72 -25.25
N ILE A 27 -0.04 -2.14 -24.42
CA ILE A 27 0.21 -2.88 -23.17
C ILE A 27 0.79 -4.29 -23.44
N GLN A 28 0.64 -4.83 -24.65
CA GLN A 28 1.13 -6.17 -25.01
C GLN A 28 2.59 -6.21 -25.47
N ASP A 29 3.26 -5.06 -25.62
CA ASP A 29 4.69 -5.00 -25.93
C ASP A 29 5.51 -5.45 -24.70
N PRO A 30 6.36 -6.51 -24.80
CA PRO A 30 7.14 -7.03 -23.69
C PRO A 30 7.97 -5.97 -22.96
N GLU A 31 8.56 -5.02 -23.70
CA GLU A 31 9.36 -3.94 -23.13
C GLU A 31 8.52 -2.95 -22.31
N ARG A 32 7.30 -2.67 -22.79
CA ARG A 32 6.37 -1.78 -22.09
C ARG A 32 5.79 -2.47 -20.85
N GLN A 33 5.52 -3.76 -20.94
CA GLN A 33 5.05 -4.57 -19.82
C GLN A 33 6.08 -4.60 -18.68
N ARG A 34 7.37 -4.84 -18.98
CA ARG A 34 8.47 -4.80 -17.99
C ARG A 34 8.56 -3.45 -17.26
N ARG A 35 8.37 -2.34 -17.99
CA ARG A 35 8.36 -0.99 -17.40
C ARG A 35 7.14 -0.73 -16.53
N ILE A 36 5.95 -1.18 -16.93
CA ILE A 36 4.74 -1.03 -16.10
C ILE A 36 4.87 -1.87 -14.83
N ILE A 37 5.41 -3.09 -14.92
CA ILE A 37 5.72 -3.94 -13.74
C ILE A 37 6.66 -3.20 -12.78
N LEU A 38 7.73 -2.60 -13.30
CA LEU A 38 8.65 -1.83 -12.46
C LEU A 38 7.92 -0.68 -11.74
N VAL A 39 7.03 0.03 -12.44
CA VAL A 39 6.22 1.10 -11.83
C VAL A 39 5.32 0.56 -10.73
N ILE A 40 4.60 -0.55 -10.97
CA ILE A 40 3.72 -1.18 -9.97
C ILE A 40 4.54 -1.54 -8.72
N VAL A 41 5.67 -2.23 -8.90
CA VAL A 41 6.51 -2.64 -7.78
C VAL A 41 7.09 -1.43 -7.03
N CYS A 42 7.54 -0.40 -7.75
CA CYS A 42 8.00 0.84 -7.13
C CYS A 42 6.91 1.52 -6.30
N VAL A 43 5.67 1.57 -6.80
CA VAL A 43 4.53 2.16 -6.09
C VAL A 43 4.16 1.30 -4.88
N ALA A 44 4.10 -0.02 -5.02
CA ALA A 44 3.82 -0.95 -3.91
C ALA A 44 4.83 -0.78 -2.75
N LEU A 45 6.12 -0.79 -3.06
CA LEU A 45 7.19 -0.63 -2.06
C LEU A 45 7.20 0.77 -1.43
N LEU A 46 6.92 1.80 -2.23
CA LEU A 46 6.75 3.16 -1.73
C LEU A 46 5.57 3.25 -0.78
N LEU A 47 4.44 2.64 -1.12
CA LEU A 47 3.22 2.66 -0.31
C LEU A 47 3.41 1.92 1.01
N ASP A 48 4.07 0.77 1.03
CA ASP A 48 4.33 0.04 2.28
C ASP A 48 5.15 0.88 3.26
N ASN A 49 6.22 1.51 2.77
CA ASN A 49 7.03 2.39 3.60
C ASN A 49 6.33 3.68 3.97
N MET A 50 5.51 4.23 3.06
CA MET A 50 4.70 5.39 3.41
C MET A 50 3.70 5.07 4.51
N LEU A 51 2.97 3.96 4.40
CA LEU A 51 2.03 3.50 5.43
C LEU A 51 2.73 3.23 6.76
N TYR A 52 3.95 2.69 6.75
CA TYR A 52 4.73 2.48 7.96
C TYR A 52 5.11 3.81 8.64
N MET A 53 5.71 4.74 7.89
CA MET A 53 6.27 5.98 8.43
C MET A 53 5.24 7.09 8.67
N VAL A 54 4.16 7.15 7.90
CA VAL A 54 3.08 8.15 8.07
C VAL A 54 2.41 8.01 9.44
N ILE A 55 2.46 6.80 10.00
CA ILE A 55 1.83 6.48 11.27
C ILE A 55 2.66 6.97 12.46
N VAL A 56 3.97 7.13 12.31
CA VAL A 56 4.88 7.61 13.39
C VAL A 56 4.38 8.91 14.03
N PRO A 57 4.07 9.97 13.28
CA PRO A 57 3.52 11.19 13.88
C PRO A 57 2.05 11.09 14.30
N ILE A 58 1.27 10.15 13.73
CA ILE A 58 -0.20 10.11 13.92
C ILE A 58 -0.59 9.25 15.13
N VAL A 59 0.07 8.10 15.34
CA VAL A 59 -0.33 7.11 16.35
C VAL A 59 -0.30 7.63 17.79
N PRO A 60 0.70 8.43 18.22
CA PRO A 60 0.66 9.00 19.56
C PRO A 60 -0.59 9.86 19.79
N ASP A 61 -0.90 10.79 18.89
CA ASP A 61 -2.11 11.61 19.03
C ASP A 61 -3.39 10.76 18.96
N TYR A 62 -3.36 9.66 18.19
CA TYR A 62 -4.49 8.75 18.07
C TYR A 62 -4.79 7.97 19.36
N LEU A 63 -3.77 7.35 19.95
CA LEU A 63 -3.94 6.56 21.18
C LEU A 63 -4.29 7.48 22.36
N ALA A 64 -3.72 8.69 22.42
CA ALA A 64 -4.00 9.63 23.50
C ALA A 64 -5.47 10.06 23.51
N ARG A 65 -6.08 10.22 22.32
CA ARG A 65 -7.51 10.50 22.19
C ARG A 65 -8.37 9.34 22.67
N LEU A 66 -8.04 8.10 22.30
CA LEU A 66 -8.76 6.90 22.75
C LEU A 66 -8.72 6.75 24.27
N GLU A 67 -7.57 7.06 24.88
CA GLU A 67 -7.41 7.00 26.33
C GLU A 67 -8.22 8.10 27.04
N SER A 68 -8.21 9.33 26.52
CA SER A 68 -9.00 10.44 27.06
C SER A 68 -10.51 10.19 27.03
N GLU A 69 -11.01 9.49 26.00
CA GLU A 69 -12.41 9.06 25.90
C GLU A 69 -12.73 7.95 26.94
N SER A 70 -11.75 7.10 27.27
CA SER A 70 -11.91 6.03 28.26
C SER A 70 -11.80 6.51 29.72
N GLU A 71 -10.95 7.52 29.99
CA GLU A 71 -10.76 8.10 31.33
C GLU A 71 -11.92 8.97 31.80
N GLN A 72 -12.67 9.59 30.88
CA GLN A 72 -13.88 10.34 31.25
C GLN A 72 -14.99 9.47 31.85
N ALA A 73 -14.88 8.13 31.76
CA ALA A 73 -15.78 7.20 32.43
C ALA A 73 -15.32 6.80 33.86
N HIS A 74 -14.07 7.08 34.26
CA HIS A 74 -13.52 6.71 35.57
C HIS A 74 -12.73 7.86 36.21
N VAL A 75 -13.41 8.68 37.01
CA VAL A 75 -12.76 9.70 37.85
C VAL A 75 -12.02 9.04 39.02
N SER A 76 -10.68 9.09 39.04
CA SER A 76 -9.90 9.30 40.27
C SER A 76 -8.41 9.58 40.02
N SER A 77 -7.95 10.60 40.74
CA SER A 77 -6.60 11.17 40.82
C SER A 77 -5.50 10.21 41.30
N ASN A 78 -4.26 10.41 40.83
CA ASN A 78 -3.03 10.55 41.64
C ASN A 78 -1.77 10.71 40.76
N SER A 79 -0.86 11.62 41.12
CA SER A 79 0.31 12.03 40.33
C SER A 79 1.41 10.97 40.16
N SER A 80 1.37 9.85 40.89
CA SER A 80 2.25 8.69 40.69
C SER A 80 1.73 7.73 39.60
N ILE A 81 0.50 7.90 39.13
CA ILE A 81 -0.09 7.13 38.02
C ILE A 81 0.49 7.62 36.69
N ASN A 82 0.81 8.91 36.57
CA ASN A 82 1.26 9.52 35.32
C ASN A 82 2.55 8.88 34.76
N SER A 83 3.50 8.43 35.59
CA SER A 83 4.71 7.76 35.11
C SER A 83 4.43 6.37 34.56
N THR A 84 3.62 5.57 35.27
CA THR A 84 3.27 4.20 34.84
C THR A 84 2.33 4.23 33.63
N GLN A 85 1.46 5.23 33.51
CA GLN A 85 0.55 5.38 32.38
C GLN A 85 1.29 5.76 31.10
N ASN A 86 2.24 6.70 31.16
CA ASN A 86 3.11 7.02 30.02
C ASN A 86 3.95 5.81 29.55
N GLU A 87 4.44 4.98 30.48
CA GLU A 87 5.17 3.76 30.11
C GLU A 87 4.30 2.73 29.36
N ASN A 88 3.04 2.55 29.78
CA ASN A 88 2.11 1.66 29.08
C ASN A 88 1.76 2.18 27.68
N PHE A 89 1.64 3.49 27.52
CA PHE A 89 1.35 4.14 26.26
C PHE A 89 2.50 3.98 25.24
N ASP A 90 3.73 4.25 25.65
CA ASP A 90 4.92 4.06 24.80
C ASP A 90 5.09 2.59 24.41
N LEU A 91 4.80 1.66 25.33
CA LEU A 91 4.80 0.23 25.05
C LEU A 91 3.73 -0.16 24.02
N GLN A 92 2.51 0.37 24.12
CA GLN A 92 1.45 0.11 23.14
C GLN A 92 1.82 0.59 21.75
N ILE A 93 2.43 1.77 21.63
CA ILE A 93 2.94 2.28 20.36
C ILE A 93 4.01 1.33 19.81
N GLY A 94 4.98 0.94 20.63
CA GLY A 94 6.04 0.01 20.25
C GLY A 94 5.50 -1.35 19.76
N VAL A 95 4.53 -1.92 20.48
CA VAL A 95 3.85 -3.17 20.12
C VAL A 95 3.11 -3.03 18.79
N LEU A 96 2.45 -1.89 18.56
CA LEU A 96 1.73 -1.64 17.32
C LEU A 96 2.67 -1.62 16.10
N PHE A 97 3.84 -0.96 16.22
CA PHE A 97 4.88 -0.99 15.17
C PHE A 97 5.49 -2.38 14.99
N ALA A 98 5.80 -3.07 16.09
CA ALA A 98 6.38 -4.40 16.07
C ALA A 98 5.45 -5.44 15.44
N SER A 99 4.13 -5.31 15.63
CA SER A 99 3.14 -6.27 15.11
C SER A 99 3.22 -6.45 13.59
N LYS A 100 3.40 -5.35 12.82
CA LYS A 100 3.64 -5.41 11.37
C LYS A 100 4.91 -6.19 11.06
N ALA A 101 6.02 -5.82 11.69
CA ALA A 101 7.34 -6.39 11.41
C ALA A 101 7.41 -7.88 11.77
N ILE A 102 6.81 -8.29 12.89
CA ILE A 102 6.76 -9.69 13.33
C ILE A 102 5.96 -10.52 12.32
N LEU A 103 4.74 -10.09 11.97
CA LEU A 103 3.94 -10.82 10.98
C LEU A 103 4.65 -10.89 9.63
N GLN A 104 5.19 -9.77 9.15
CA GLN A 104 5.93 -9.72 7.88
C GLN A 104 7.12 -10.70 7.89
N LEU A 105 7.91 -10.71 8.97
CA LEU A 105 9.05 -11.63 9.11
C LEU A 105 8.61 -13.10 9.11
N MET A 106 7.54 -13.44 9.83
CA MET A 106 7.04 -14.82 9.88
C MET A 106 6.46 -15.29 8.54
N VAL A 107 5.87 -14.37 7.77
CA VAL A 107 5.19 -14.69 6.51
C VAL A 107 6.16 -14.73 5.33
N ASN A 108 7.24 -13.94 5.33
CA ASN A 108 8.20 -13.86 4.21
C ASN A 108 8.71 -15.23 3.69
N PRO A 109 9.09 -16.23 4.53
CA PRO A 109 9.47 -17.55 4.03
C PRO A 109 8.32 -18.31 3.35
N LEU A 110 7.09 -18.11 3.84
CA LEU A 110 5.88 -18.71 3.27
C LEU A 110 5.54 -18.08 1.92
N THR A 111 5.76 -16.77 1.74
CA THR A 111 5.49 -16.12 0.46
C THR A 111 6.40 -16.63 -0.65
N GLY A 112 7.68 -16.87 -0.37
CA GLY A 112 8.63 -17.45 -1.33
C GLY A 112 8.16 -18.80 -1.88
N THR A 113 7.84 -19.74 -0.98
CA THR A 113 7.31 -21.06 -1.39
C THR A 113 5.96 -20.98 -2.10
N PHE A 114 5.15 -19.96 -1.79
CA PHE A 114 3.89 -19.71 -2.49
C PHE A 114 4.13 -19.18 -3.92
N ILE A 115 5.03 -18.22 -4.07
CA ILE A 115 5.46 -17.64 -5.36
C ILE A 115 5.98 -18.75 -6.30
N ASP A 116 6.78 -19.68 -5.80
CA ASP A 116 7.31 -20.79 -6.61
C ASP A 116 6.21 -21.68 -7.22
N ARG A 117 5.05 -21.77 -6.55
CA ARG A 117 3.91 -22.60 -7.00
C ARG A 117 2.96 -21.87 -7.94
N VAL A 118 2.66 -20.60 -7.65
CA VAL A 118 1.59 -19.86 -8.35
C VAL A 118 2.11 -18.74 -9.26
N GLY A 119 3.41 -18.46 -9.22
CA GLY A 119 4.04 -17.32 -9.89
C GLY A 119 4.02 -16.05 -9.04
N TYR A 120 4.66 -14.99 -9.54
CA TYR A 120 4.84 -13.69 -8.84
C TYR A 120 3.58 -12.81 -8.84
N ASP A 121 2.79 -13.00 -9.88
CA ASP A 121 1.62 -12.23 -10.29
C ASP A 121 0.49 -12.20 -9.25
N ILE A 122 0.09 -13.40 -8.84
CA ILE A 122 -1.04 -13.62 -7.93
C ILE A 122 -0.70 -13.19 -6.49
N PRO A 123 0.48 -13.56 -5.95
CA PRO A 123 0.88 -13.14 -4.61
C PRO A 123 1.03 -11.62 -4.51
N LEU A 124 1.54 -10.93 -5.54
CA LEU A 124 1.59 -9.46 -5.57
C LEU A 124 0.19 -8.84 -5.45
N LEU A 125 -0.78 -9.34 -6.21
CA LEU A 125 -2.17 -8.88 -6.14
C LEU A 125 -2.81 -9.14 -4.77
N ILE A 126 -2.57 -10.32 -4.19
CA ILE A 126 -3.03 -10.66 -2.84
C ILE A 126 -2.44 -9.67 -1.83
N GLY A 127 -1.14 -9.40 -1.91
CA GLY A 127 -0.46 -8.45 -1.05
C GLY A 127 -1.06 -7.04 -1.11
N LEU A 128 -1.21 -6.50 -2.31
CA LEU A 128 -1.84 -5.19 -2.54
C LEU A 128 -3.29 -5.14 -2.04
N SER A 129 -4.06 -6.23 -2.25
CA SER A 129 -5.45 -6.30 -1.77
C SER A 129 -5.53 -6.30 -0.24
N ILE A 130 -4.65 -7.05 0.43
CA ILE A 130 -4.59 -7.09 1.90
C ILE A 130 -4.11 -5.73 2.44
N MET A 131 -3.11 -5.11 1.81
CA MET A 131 -2.66 -3.75 2.18
C MET A 131 -3.78 -2.72 2.04
N PHE A 132 -4.54 -2.75 0.95
CA PHE A 132 -5.69 -1.87 0.75
C PHE A 132 -6.75 -2.04 1.84
N VAL A 133 -7.20 -3.29 2.07
CA VAL A 133 -8.25 -3.59 3.07
C VAL A 133 -7.78 -3.22 4.47
N SER A 134 -6.56 -3.60 4.85
CA SER A 134 -5.99 -3.27 6.16
C SER A 134 -5.82 -1.77 6.38
N THR A 135 -5.43 -1.02 5.34
CA THR A 135 -5.36 0.45 5.40
C THR A 135 -6.73 1.08 5.58
N CYS A 136 -7.77 0.55 4.92
CA CYS A 136 -9.14 0.99 5.14
C CYS A 136 -9.58 0.71 6.58
N ILE A 137 -9.32 -0.50 7.11
CA ILE A 137 -9.63 -0.84 8.50
C ILE A 137 -8.90 0.13 9.45
N PHE A 138 -7.63 0.41 9.20
CA PHE A 138 -6.84 1.35 10.00
C PHE A 138 -7.45 2.76 10.01
N ALA A 139 -7.91 3.25 8.84
CA ALA A 139 -8.51 4.58 8.71
C ALA A 139 -9.79 4.76 9.54
N PHE A 140 -10.55 3.69 9.77
CA PHE A 140 -11.80 3.70 10.52
C PHE A 140 -11.69 3.04 11.90
N ALA A 141 -10.50 2.70 12.37
CA ALA A 141 -10.32 1.94 13.61
C ALA A 141 -10.61 2.79 14.85
N GLU A 142 -11.65 2.47 15.62
CA GLU A 142 -12.04 3.23 16.82
C GLU A 142 -11.49 2.65 18.13
N ASN A 143 -10.70 1.58 18.07
CA ASN A 143 -10.12 0.95 19.25
C ASN A 143 -8.73 0.36 18.94
N TYR A 144 -7.92 0.19 20.00
CA TYR A 144 -6.56 -0.32 19.89
C TYR A 144 -6.49 -1.71 19.25
N ALA A 145 -7.42 -2.62 19.59
CA ALA A 145 -7.45 -3.97 19.02
C ALA A 145 -7.62 -3.95 17.49
N THR A 146 -8.47 -3.07 16.96
CA THR A 146 -8.67 -2.91 15.52
C THR A 146 -7.43 -2.33 14.85
N LEU A 147 -6.75 -1.37 15.47
CA LEU A 147 -5.46 -0.86 14.98
C LEU A 147 -4.41 -1.97 14.92
N PHE A 148 -4.32 -2.78 15.97
CA PHE A 148 -3.37 -3.91 16.04
C PHE A 148 -3.63 -4.96 14.96
N VAL A 149 -4.89 -5.34 14.76
CA VAL A 149 -5.29 -6.28 13.70
C VAL A 149 -4.99 -5.69 12.32
N ALA A 150 -5.34 -4.41 12.09
CA ALA A 150 -5.05 -3.73 10.84
C ALA A 150 -3.54 -3.71 10.55
N ARG A 151 -2.69 -3.44 11.55
CA ARG A 151 -1.23 -3.45 11.39
C ARG A 151 -0.65 -4.82 11.10
N SER A 152 -1.15 -5.83 11.80
CA SER A 152 -0.74 -7.22 11.57
C SER A 152 -1.11 -7.68 10.16
N LEU A 153 -2.31 -7.33 9.68
CA LEU A 153 -2.73 -7.57 8.29
C LEU A 153 -1.89 -6.80 7.28
N GLN A 154 -1.50 -5.56 7.60
CA GLN A 154 -0.59 -4.77 6.76
C GLN A 154 0.77 -5.49 6.60
N GLY A 155 1.30 -6.10 7.66
CA GLY A 155 2.52 -6.91 7.61
C GLY A 155 2.38 -8.15 6.73
N LEU A 156 1.23 -8.83 6.79
CA LEU A 156 0.88 -9.94 5.90
C LEU A 156 0.83 -9.48 4.43
N GLY A 157 0.15 -8.38 4.14
CA GLY A 157 0.05 -7.83 2.78
C GLY A 157 1.40 -7.39 2.22
N SER A 158 2.20 -6.71 3.03
CA SER A 158 3.57 -6.28 2.71
C SER A 158 4.50 -7.45 2.42
N ALA A 159 4.46 -8.54 3.21
CA ALA A 159 5.26 -9.73 2.95
C ALA A 159 5.01 -10.31 1.55
N PHE A 160 3.76 -10.35 1.13
CA PHE A 160 3.38 -10.80 -0.21
C PHE A 160 3.77 -9.79 -1.29
N ALA A 161 3.46 -8.51 -1.10
CA ALA A 161 3.74 -7.48 -2.11
C ALA A 161 5.25 -7.29 -2.34
N ASP A 162 6.04 -7.14 -1.27
CA ASP A 162 7.47 -6.83 -1.35
C ASP A 162 8.25 -8.00 -1.94
N THR A 163 8.02 -9.20 -1.42
CA THR A 163 8.73 -10.41 -1.87
C THR A 163 8.41 -10.69 -3.34
N SER A 164 7.13 -10.62 -3.71
CA SER A 164 6.70 -10.89 -5.08
C SER A 164 7.15 -9.81 -6.04
N GLY A 165 7.09 -8.55 -5.65
CA GLY A 165 7.50 -7.42 -6.48
C GLY A 165 8.99 -7.44 -6.79
N ILE A 166 9.84 -7.64 -5.78
CA ILE A 166 11.28 -7.75 -5.96
C ILE A 166 11.63 -8.97 -6.82
N ALA A 167 11.00 -10.12 -6.56
CA ALA A 167 11.21 -11.33 -7.35
C ALA A 167 10.73 -11.16 -8.80
N MET A 168 9.62 -10.45 -9.03
CA MET A 168 9.11 -10.17 -10.37
C MET A 168 10.05 -9.26 -11.17
N ILE A 169 10.67 -8.25 -10.53
CA ILE A 169 11.73 -7.46 -11.16
C ILE A 169 12.93 -8.35 -11.50
N ALA A 170 13.35 -9.21 -10.57
CA ALA A 170 14.49 -10.09 -10.78
C ALA A 170 14.28 -11.10 -11.93
N ASP A 171 13.05 -11.61 -12.09
CA ASP A 171 12.67 -12.52 -13.17
C ASP A 171 12.52 -11.80 -14.52
N LYS A 172 11.91 -10.60 -14.53
CA LYS A 172 11.63 -9.87 -15.78
C LYS A 172 12.79 -9.09 -16.33
N TYR A 173 13.82 -8.79 -15.55
CA TYR A 173 15.03 -8.14 -16.02
C TYR A 173 16.17 -9.18 -16.07
N THR A 174 16.38 -9.78 -17.25
CA THR A 174 17.35 -10.87 -17.44
C THR A 174 18.79 -10.37 -17.51
N GLU A 175 19.01 -9.18 -18.07
CA GLU A 175 20.33 -8.56 -18.17
C GLU A 175 20.78 -8.01 -16.81
N GLU A 176 21.91 -8.50 -16.29
CA GLU A 176 22.52 -8.06 -15.02
C GLU A 176 22.52 -6.52 -14.81
N PRO A 177 23.01 -5.70 -15.76
CA PRO A 177 23.04 -4.25 -15.58
C PRO A 177 21.64 -3.62 -15.53
N GLU A 178 20.69 -4.13 -16.32
CA GLU A 178 19.31 -3.62 -16.30
C GLU A 178 18.59 -4.02 -15.01
N ARG A 179 18.78 -5.27 -14.56
CA ARG A 179 18.20 -5.79 -13.32
C ARG A 179 18.69 -5.03 -12.12
N SER A 180 20.00 -4.81 -12.02
CA SER A 180 20.61 -4.04 -10.95
C SER A 180 20.07 -2.60 -10.92
N ARG A 181 19.93 -1.97 -12.09
CA ARG A 181 19.32 -0.64 -12.21
C ARG A 181 17.85 -0.64 -11.77
N ALA A 182 17.06 -1.62 -12.19
CA ALA A 182 15.65 -1.72 -11.83
C ALA A 182 15.45 -1.94 -10.31
N LEU A 183 16.22 -2.84 -9.71
CA LEU A 183 16.23 -3.06 -8.27
C LEU A 183 16.71 -1.82 -7.51
N GLY A 184 17.74 -1.13 -8.01
CA GLY A 184 18.21 0.13 -7.43
C GLY A 184 17.13 1.22 -7.44
N ILE A 185 16.35 1.32 -8.51
CA ILE A 185 15.19 2.22 -8.58
C ILE A 185 14.13 1.80 -7.55
N ALA A 186 13.77 0.52 -7.47
CA ALA A 186 12.80 0.01 -6.49
C ALA A 186 13.21 0.33 -5.04
N LEU A 187 14.48 0.10 -4.69
CA LEU A 187 15.04 0.44 -3.38
C LEU A 187 15.10 1.97 -3.13
N ALA A 188 15.31 2.78 -4.17
CA ALA A 188 15.24 4.24 -4.01
C ALA A 188 13.82 4.69 -3.66
N PHE A 189 12.79 4.05 -4.21
CA PHE A 189 11.38 4.33 -3.89
C PHE A 189 11.02 3.94 -2.44
N ILE A 190 11.62 2.88 -1.91
CA ILE A 190 11.55 2.53 -0.47
C ILE A 190 12.05 3.70 0.37
N SER A 191 13.26 4.20 0.11
CA SER A 191 13.83 5.33 0.86
C SER A 191 13.03 6.61 0.68
N PHE A 192 12.55 6.87 -0.53
CA PHE A 192 11.72 8.03 -0.83
C PHE A 192 10.39 7.99 -0.08
N GLY A 193 9.72 6.84 -0.04
CA GLY A 193 8.48 6.65 0.73
C GLY A 193 8.67 6.97 2.20
N SER A 194 9.75 6.45 2.81
CA SER A 194 10.06 6.74 4.22
C SER A 194 10.36 8.21 4.49
N LEU A 195 11.01 8.91 3.54
CA LEU A 195 11.30 10.34 3.65
C LEU A 195 10.05 11.21 3.47
N ALA A 196 9.21 10.88 2.48
CA ALA A 196 8.04 11.67 2.12
C ALA A 196 6.86 11.47 3.08
N ALA A 197 6.85 10.39 3.86
CA ALA A 197 5.70 10.00 4.68
C ALA A 197 5.39 10.92 5.86
N PRO A 198 6.34 11.34 6.72
CA PRO A 198 6.03 12.28 7.80
C PRO A 198 5.45 13.62 7.33
N PRO A 199 6.03 14.32 6.33
CA PRO A 199 5.44 15.57 5.85
C PRO A 199 4.09 15.34 5.15
N PHE A 200 3.94 14.24 4.40
CA PHE A 200 2.66 13.88 3.80
C PHE A 200 1.58 13.63 4.88
N GLY A 201 1.91 12.85 5.91
CA GLY A 201 1.01 12.52 7.01
C GLY A 201 0.62 13.73 7.83
N GLY A 202 1.60 14.52 8.28
CA GLY A 202 1.36 15.70 9.12
C GLY A 202 0.50 16.75 8.43
N VAL A 203 0.81 17.08 7.18
CA VAL A 203 0.04 18.07 6.41
C VAL A 203 -1.40 17.59 6.20
N LEU A 204 -1.61 16.37 5.68
CA LEU A 204 -2.96 15.88 5.43
C LEU A 204 -3.78 15.70 6.73
N TYR A 205 -3.10 15.34 7.82
CA TYR A 205 -3.71 15.25 9.14
C TYR A 205 -4.25 16.60 9.62
N GLU A 206 -3.47 17.68 9.45
CA GLU A 206 -3.85 19.02 9.87
C GLU A 206 -5.00 19.59 9.03
N PHE A 207 -4.99 19.40 7.71
CA PHE A 207 -5.98 19.99 6.81
C PHE A 207 -7.33 19.28 6.81
N ALA A 208 -7.36 17.95 6.96
CA ALA A 208 -8.57 17.17 6.70
C ALA A 208 -8.83 16.05 7.72
N GLY A 209 -8.02 15.99 8.79
CA GLY A 209 -8.22 15.12 9.93
C GLY A 209 -7.63 13.72 9.78
N LYS A 210 -7.75 12.96 10.87
CA LYS A 210 -7.05 11.67 11.10
C LYS A 210 -7.21 10.60 10.03
N ARG A 211 -8.34 10.58 9.32
CA ARG A 211 -8.68 9.51 8.37
C ARG A 211 -8.07 9.74 6.99
N VAL A 212 -7.83 11.00 6.62
CA VAL A 212 -7.54 11.39 5.23
C VAL A 212 -6.20 10.88 4.72
N PRO A 213 -5.07 10.95 5.47
CA PRO A 213 -3.81 10.37 5.01
C PRO A 213 -3.96 8.89 4.61
N PHE A 214 -4.69 8.12 5.40
CA PHE A 214 -4.90 6.68 5.17
C PHE A 214 -5.83 6.40 3.99
N ILE A 215 -6.91 7.17 3.83
CA ILE A 215 -7.82 7.01 2.69
C ILE A 215 -7.11 7.35 1.37
N VAL A 216 -6.29 8.41 1.35
CA VAL A 216 -5.50 8.74 0.15
C VAL A 216 -4.53 7.61 -0.19
N LEU A 217 -3.79 7.09 0.79
CA LEU A 217 -2.89 5.96 0.57
C LEU A 217 -3.64 4.68 0.14
N ALA A 218 -4.83 4.44 0.70
CA ALA A 218 -5.69 3.33 0.27
C ALA A 218 -6.15 3.49 -1.18
N CYS A 219 -6.52 4.71 -1.62
CA CYS A 219 -6.88 4.97 -3.01
C CYS A 219 -5.70 4.74 -3.96
N ILE A 220 -4.48 5.15 -3.58
CA ILE A 220 -3.29 4.91 -4.39
C ILE A 220 -2.98 3.41 -4.44
N CYS A 221 -3.10 2.70 -3.32
CA CYS A 221 -2.93 1.24 -3.25
C CYS A 221 -3.97 0.50 -4.11
N LEU A 222 -5.22 0.94 -4.11
CA LEU A 222 -6.27 0.40 -4.96
C LEU A 222 -5.97 0.65 -6.45
N ALA A 223 -5.53 1.86 -6.80
CA ALA A 223 -5.16 2.19 -8.17
C ALA A 223 -3.99 1.33 -8.66
N ASP A 224 -3.00 1.08 -7.80
CA ASP A 224 -1.87 0.20 -8.08
C ASP A 224 -2.31 -1.27 -8.24
N GLY A 225 -3.20 -1.75 -7.37
CA GLY A 225 -3.81 -3.08 -7.51
C GLY A 225 -4.63 -3.25 -8.79
N ILE A 226 -5.38 -2.23 -9.20
CA ILE A 226 -6.11 -2.22 -10.47
C ILE A 226 -5.13 -2.22 -11.65
N LEU A 227 -4.06 -1.41 -11.59
CA LEU A 227 -3.03 -1.39 -12.62
C LEU A 227 -2.36 -2.77 -12.74
N CYS A 228 -2.06 -3.41 -11.61
CA CYS A 228 -1.57 -4.78 -11.54
C CYS A 228 -2.54 -5.75 -12.25
N LEU A 229 -3.84 -5.69 -11.96
CA LEU A 229 -4.87 -6.50 -12.64
C LEU A 229 -4.90 -6.31 -14.16
N THR A 230 -4.63 -5.11 -14.67
CA THR A 230 -4.63 -4.87 -16.12
C THR A 230 -3.40 -5.48 -16.82
N VAL A 231 -2.28 -5.60 -16.10
CA VAL A 231 -1.04 -6.20 -16.61
C VAL A 231 -1.05 -7.72 -16.47
N LEU A 232 -1.72 -8.22 -15.42
CA LEU A 232 -2.05 -9.61 -15.20
C LEU A 232 -3.07 -10.07 -16.26
N LYS A 233 -2.59 -10.51 -17.44
CA LYS A 233 -3.47 -11.17 -18.42
C LYS A 233 -4.26 -12.29 -17.73
N PRO A 234 -5.56 -12.46 -18.05
CA PRO A 234 -6.45 -13.34 -17.29
C PRO A 234 -5.95 -14.79 -17.32
N PHE A 235 -6.08 -15.44 -16.18
CA PHE A 235 -5.80 -16.83 -15.77
C PHE A 235 -6.20 -18.00 -16.73
N SER A 236 -6.54 -17.75 -17.99
CA SER A 236 -7.15 -18.72 -18.91
C SER A 236 -6.19 -19.33 -19.95
N SER A 237 -4.87 -19.37 -19.72
CA SER A 237 -3.95 -20.06 -20.66
C SER A 237 -2.80 -20.83 -20.00
N ARG A 238 -3.01 -21.33 -18.79
CA ARG A 238 -2.11 -22.30 -18.14
C ARG A 238 -2.93 -23.50 -17.65
N THR A 239 -3.50 -24.23 -18.61
CA THR A 239 -3.86 -25.64 -18.47
C THR A 239 -2.82 -26.47 -19.19
#